data_AF-A0A519CW38-F1
#
_entry.id   AF-A0A519CW38-F1
#
_cell.length_a   1.000
_cell.length_b   1.000
_cell.length_c   1.000
_cell.angle_alpha   90.00
_cell.angle_beta   90.00
_cell.angle_gamma   90.00
#
_symmetry.space_group_name_H-M   'P 1'
#
loop_
_entity.id
_entity.type
_entity.pdbx_description
1 polymer ?
#
loop_
_entity_poly.entity_id
_entity_poly.type
_entity_poly.pdbx_seq_one_letter_code
_entity_poly.pdbx_strand_id
1 'polypeptide(L)'
;MMERKKRFQKEGSIHRPSIIGVIIMKDENNPGEESRLDSSKLPKAVQRLADAMLGIDPAWQLKDWLQNKAEEDLKLLSADLQRETLQAEQRLHRIESLSRRLDVDVKGGDVDLGQKNLFDCFDIIQRGLNISSDSTPDSPYSSNECEEFHPAGMLTNLLPSGETDDPFLAITAQHVLLQIGRLMEENVGVAPAEEIFNHLNERQIEDEEINEAINFLLLQGSIIEIDEDIFILGDE
;
A
#
# COMPACT_ATOMS: atom_id res chain seq x y z
N MET A 1 -38.04 49.88 -56.82
CA MET A 1 -36.99 49.48 -57.78
C MET A 1 -35.65 49.92 -57.20
N MET A 2 -34.67 49.01 -57.17
CA MET A 2 -33.25 49.17 -56.78
C MET A 2 -32.84 49.05 -55.31
N GLU A 3 -32.41 47.83 -54.97
CA GLU A 3 -31.17 47.44 -54.28
C GLU A 3 -30.32 48.53 -53.60
N ARG A 4 -29.94 48.27 -52.33
CA ARG A 4 -28.61 48.62 -51.80
C ARG A 4 -28.21 47.77 -50.59
N LYS A 5 -27.44 46.71 -50.91
CA LYS A 5 -26.28 46.12 -50.22
C LYS A 5 -26.31 45.94 -48.69
N LYS A 6 -26.45 44.66 -48.31
CA LYS A 6 -25.98 44.05 -47.05
C LYS A 6 -24.50 44.39 -46.80
N ARG A 7 -24.17 44.93 -45.63
CA ARG A 7 -22.81 44.92 -45.07
C ARG A 7 -22.73 43.85 -43.99
N PHE A 8 -21.91 42.85 -44.26
CA PHE A 8 -21.40 41.88 -43.29
C PHE A 8 -20.65 42.60 -42.18
N GLN A 9 -21.00 42.37 -40.92
CA GLN A 9 -20.05 42.43 -39.81
C GLN A 9 -19.77 41.00 -39.38
N LYS A 10 -18.47 40.66 -39.41
CA LYS A 10 -17.89 39.36 -39.16
C LYS A 10 -17.19 39.48 -37.82
N GLU A 11 -17.87 39.12 -36.73
CA GLU A 11 -17.23 39.08 -35.41
C GLU A 11 -16.65 37.69 -35.16
N GLY A 12 -15.31 37.64 -35.13
CA GLY A 12 -14.55 36.91 -34.12
C GLY A 12 -14.75 35.40 -33.98
N SER A 13 -14.55 34.61 -35.05
CA SER A 13 -14.19 33.19 -34.85
C SER A 13 -12.70 33.09 -34.57
N ILE A 14 -12.33 32.96 -33.30
CA ILE A 14 -10.96 32.67 -32.86
C ILE A 14 -10.56 31.32 -33.45
N HIS A 15 -9.85 31.37 -34.58
CA HIS A 15 -9.26 30.21 -35.22
C HIS A 15 -8.05 29.80 -34.37
N ARG A 16 -8.20 28.75 -33.55
CA ARG A 16 -7.02 28.08 -32.98
C ARG A 16 -6.27 27.46 -34.16
N PRO A 17 -5.01 27.81 -34.44
CA PRO A 17 -4.26 27.12 -35.47
C PRO A 17 -4.14 25.66 -35.05
N SER A 18 -4.69 24.76 -35.86
CA SER A 18 -4.37 23.34 -35.79
C SER A 18 -2.90 23.21 -36.11
N ILE A 19 -2.05 23.13 -35.08
CA ILE A 19 -0.66 22.72 -35.23
C ILE A 19 -0.76 21.26 -35.65
N ILE A 20 -0.73 21.01 -36.96
CA ILE A 20 -0.55 19.66 -37.49
C ILE A 20 0.89 19.31 -37.11
N GLY A 21 1.05 18.66 -35.95
CA GLY A 21 2.33 18.15 -35.50
C GLY A 21 2.80 17.11 -36.52
N VAL A 22 3.90 17.40 -37.20
CA VAL A 22 4.53 16.43 -38.10
C VAL A 22 5.39 15.53 -37.26
N ILE A 23 5.06 14.24 -37.20
CA ILE A 23 5.84 13.25 -36.47
C ILE A 23 6.89 12.70 -37.43
N ILE A 24 8.15 12.80 -37.06
CA ILE A 24 9.26 12.27 -37.84
C ILE A 24 9.49 10.82 -37.40
N MET A 25 9.31 9.87 -38.32
CA MET A 25 9.80 8.50 -38.14
C MET A 25 11.05 8.31 -39.01
N LYS A 26 12.17 7.99 -38.35
CA LYS A 26 13.41 7.63 -39.02
C LYS A 26 13.41 6.12 -39.32
N ASP A 27 13.37 5.79 -40.60
CA ASP A 27 13.58 4.42 -41.10
C ASP A 27 15.08 4.14 -41.13
N GLU A 28 15.52 3.05 -40.48
CA GLU A 28 16.94 2.66 -40.47
C GLU A 28 17.37 1.98 -41.78
N ASN A 29 16.42 1.50 -42.60
CA ASN A 29 16.71 0.88 -43.89
C ASN A 29 16.81 1.89 -45.04
N ASN A 30 16.45 3.15 -44.83
CA ASN A 30 16.59 4.22 -45.83
C ASN A 30 16.95 5.56 -45.14
N PRO A 31 18.25 5.88 -44.95
CA PRO A 31 18.68 7.05 -44.20
C PRO A 31 18.37 8.40 -44.89
N GLY A 32 17.74 8.39 -46.07
CA GLY A 32 17.40 9.59 -46.84
C GLY A 32 15.93 10.03 -46.78
N GLU A 33 15.01 9.20 -46.28
CA GLU A 33 13.59 9.54 -46.16
C GLU A 33 13.16 9.59 -44.70
N GLU A 34 13.18 10.80 -44.12
CA GLU A 34 12.38 11.10 -42.95
C GLU A 34 10.91 10.91 -43.34
N SER A 35 10.34 9.75 -42.98
CA SER A 35 8.93 9.48 -43.18
C SER A 35 8.15 10.35 -42.21
N ARG A 36 7.82 11.55 -42.68
CA ARG A 36 6.93 12.50 -42.01
C ARG A 36 5.55 11.88 -41.96
N LEU A 37 5.24 11.22 -40.85
CA LEU A 37 3.91 10.70 -40.63
C LEU A 37 3.02 11.83 -40.15
N ASP A 38 1.95 12.01 -40.89
CA ASP A 38 0.88 12.91 -40.51
C ASP A 38 0.20 12.35 -39.26
N SER A 39 0.30 13.08 -38.15
CA SER A 39 -0.26 12.72 -36.83
C SER A 39 -1.76 12.46 -36.89
N SER A 40 -2.45 12.99 -37.91
CA SER A 40 -3.87 12.77 -38.19
C SER A 40 -4.26 11.31 -38.47
N LYS A 41 -3.28 10.46 -38.83
CA LYS A 41 -3.52 9.03 -39.14
C LYS A 41 -3.38 8.11 -37.93
N LEU A 42 -2.93 8.64 -36.79
CA LEU A 42 -2.74 7.87 -35.56
C LEU A 42 -4.03 7.81 -34.73
N PRO A 43 -4.20 6.79 -33.86
CA PRO A 43 -5.29 6.76 -32.91
C PRO A 43 -5.34 8.04 -32.07
N LYS A 44 -6.55 8.53 -31.76
CA LYS A 44 -6.78 9.81 -31.08
C LYS A 44 -5.94 10.00 -29.80
N ALA A 45 -5.71 8.92 -29.04
CA ALA A 45 -4.88 8.96 -27.84
C ALA A 45 -3.41 9.22 -28.15
N VAL A 46 -2.86 8.52 -29.15
CA VAL A 46 -1.47 8.65 -29.60
C VAL A 46 -1.25 10.02 -30.25
N GLN A 47 -2.23 10.53 -31.00
CA GLN A 47 -2.18 11.87 -31.57
C GLN A 47 -2.08 12.95 -30.48
N ARG A 48 -2.94 12.91 -29.47
CA ARG A 48 -2.89 13.86 -28.34
C ARG A 48 -1.55 13.80 -27.60
N LEU A 49 -1.01 12.59 -27.40
CA LEU A 49 0.29 12.41 -26.78
C LEU A 49 1.40 13.01 -27.64
N ALA A 50 1.40 12.73 -28.94
CA ALA A 50 2.39 13.27 -29.85
C ALA A 50 2.32 14.80 -29.93
N ASP A 51 1.12 15.39 -30.01
CA ASP A 51 0.93 16.83 -30.01
C ASP A 51 1.44 17.48 -28.70
N ALA A 52 1.18 16.84 -27.55
CA ALA A 52 1.66 17.31 -26.26
C ALA A 52 3.20 17.20 -26.14
N MET A 53 3.77 16.06 -26.54
CA MET A 53 5.21 15.81 -26.44
C MET A 53 6.02 16.69 -27.40
N LEU A 54 5.55 16.87 -28.65
CA LEU A 54 6.15 17.82 -29.59
C LEU A 54 6.03 19.27 -29.11
N GLY A 55 5.00 19.57 -28.30
CA GLY A 55 4.86 20.87 -27.64
C GLY A 55 5.89 21.11 -26.53
N ILE A 56 6.37 20.04 -25.88
CA ILE A 56 7.38 20.09 -24.81
C ILE A 56 8.80 20.06 -25.40
N ASP A 57 9.06 19.10 -26.30
CA ASP A 57 10.35 18.91 -26.96
C ASP A 57 10.17 18.77 -28.48
N PRO A 58 10.61 19.76 -29.28
CA PRO A 58 10.55 19.69 -30.74
C PRO A 58 11.41 18.58 -31.36
N ALA A 59 12.42 18.06 -30.63
CA ALA A 59 13.27 16.98 -31.10
C ALA A 59 12.71 15.58 -30.79
N TRP A 60 11.57 15.51 -30.11
CA TRP A 60 10.95 14.26 -29.68
C TRP A 60 10.57 13.36 -30.86
N GLN A 61 10.86 12.07 -30.73
CA GLN A 61 10.51 11.04 -31.72
C GLN A 61 9.58 9.99 -31.13
N LEU A 62 8.45 9.75 -31.81
CA LEU A 62 7.46 8.75 -31.37
C LEU A 62 8.05 7.33 -31.35
N LYS A 63 8.95 7.01 -32.29
CA LYS A 63 9.59 5.68 -32.38
C LYS A 63 10.42 5.39 -31.13
N ASP A 64 11.29 6.32 -30.76
CA ASP A 64 12.16 6.19 -29.59
C ASP A 64 11.33 6.11 -28.30
N TRP A 65 10.29 6.95 -28.20
CA TRP A 65 9.36 6.89 -27.08
C TRP A 65 8.65 5.54 -26.98
N LEU A 66 8.15 5.01 -28.11
CA LEU A 66 7.46 3.73 -28.14
C LEU A 66 8.39 2.57 -27.77
N GLN A 67 9.63 2.62 -28.26
CA GLN A 67 10.66 1.64 -27.92
C GLN A 67 10.96 1.69 -26.42
N ASN A 68 11.26 2.87 -25.87
CA ASN A 68 11.52 3.04 -24.45
C ASN A 68 10.34 2.57 -23.60
N LYS A 69 9.11 2.89 -24.02
CA LYS A 69 7.90 2.46 -23.32
C LYS A 69 7.72 0.94 -23.34
N ALA A 70 7.99 0.29 -24.47
CA ALA A 70 7.95 -1.16 -24.57
C ALA A 70 9.04 -1.81 -23.70
N GLU A 71 10.25 -1.25 -23.65
CA GLU A 71 11.32 -1.74 -22.78
C GLU A 71 10.98 -1.58 -21.29
N GLU A 72 10.36 -0.47 -20.89
CA GLU A 72 9.84 -0.26 -19.53
C GLU A 72 8.76 -1.27 -19.16
N ASP A 73 7.78 -1.47 -20.04
CA ASP A 73 6.67 -2.40 -19.79
C ASP A 73 7.17 -3.85 -19.74
N LEU A 74 8.18 -4.21 -20.54
CA LEU A 74 8.84 -5.52 -20.46
C LEU A 74 9.59 -5.72 -19.13
N LYS A 75 10.24 -4.67 -18.61
CA LYS A 75 10.89 -4.73 -17.28
C LYS A 75 9.85 -4.95 -16.19
N LEU A 76 8.74 -4.23 -16.23
CA LEU A 76 7.65 -4.40 -15.26
C LEU A 76 7.09 -5.83 -15.33
N LEU A 77 6.80 -6.33 -16.53
CA LEU A 77 6.31 -7.69 -16.73
C LEU A 77 7.31 -8.75 -16.21
N SER A 78 8.61 -8.52 -16.38
CA SER A 78 9.63 -9.44 -15.87
C SER A 78 9.63 -9.49 -14.33
N ALA A 79 9.43 -8.36 -13.66
CA ALA A 79 9.34 -8.29 -12.21
C ALA A 79 8.08 -8.98 -11.69
N ASP A 80 6.94 -8.77 -12.37
CA ASP A 80 5.68 -9.46 -12.04
C ASP A 80 5.81 -10.98 -12.21
N LEU A 81 6.44 -11.44 -13.30
CA LEU A 81 6.71 -12.87 -13.50
C LEU A 81 7.60 -13.44 -12.40
N GLN A 82 8.66 -12.73 -11.99
CA GLN A 82 9.50 -13.15 -10.87
C GLN A 82 8.70 -13.29 -9.57
N ARG A 83 7.83 -12.33 -9.28
CA ARG A 83 6.95 -12.39 -8.12
C ARG A 83 6.02 -13.60 -8.17
N GLU A 84 5.40 -13.87 -9.31
CA GLU A 84 4.52 -15.03 -9.48
C GLU A 84 5.28 -16.35 -9.39
N THR A 85 6.50 -16.42 -9.90
CA THR A 85 7.35 -17.62 -9.73
C THR A 85 7.65 -17.89 -8.25
N LEU A 86 7.99 -16.86 -7.47
CA LEU A 86 8.23 -17.02 -6.04
C LEU A 86 6.97 -17.47 -5.27
N GLN A 87 5.80 -16.92 -5.60
CA GLN A 87 4.53 -17.34 -5.01
C GLN A 87 4.23 -18.82 -5.33
N ALA A 88 4.46 -19.23 -6.58
CA ALA A 88 4.27 -20.61 -7.01
C ALA A 88 5.24 -21.57 -6.30
N GLU A 89 6.50 -21.19 -6.14
CA GLU A 89 7.52 -21.95 -5.39
C GLU A 89 7.14 -22.11 -3.92
N GLN A 90 6.69 -21.05 -3.26
CA GLN A 90 6.22 -21.11 -1.87
C GLN A 90 5.01 -22.04 -1.73
N ARG A 91 4.05 -21.93 -2.66
CA ARG A 91 2.88 -22.81 -2.69
C ARG A 91 3.28 -24.27 -2.90
N LEU A 92 4.22 -24.54 -3.80
CA LEU A 92 4.76 -25.88 -4.01
C LEU A 92 5.42 -26.41 -2.74
N HIS A 93 6.28 -25.62 -2.10
CA HIS A 93 6.93 -25.99 -0.85
C HIS A 93 5.92 -26.31 0.27
N ARG A 94 4.83 -25.53 0.37
CA ARG A 94 3.72 -25.80 1.30
C ARG A 94 3.05 -27.13 0.99
N ILE A 95 2.75 -27.41 -0.29
CA ILE A 95 2.13 -28.68 -0.72
C ILE A 95 3.06 -29.87 -0.42
N GLU A 96 4.35 -29.76 -0.73
CA GLU A 96 5.32 -30.80 -0.42
C GLU A 96 5.46 -31.05 1.09
N SER A 97 5.48 -29.99 1.89
CA SER A 97 5.50 -30.09 3.35
C SER A 97 4.26 -30.83 3.88
N LEU A 98 3.07 -30.52 3.35
CA LEU A 98 1.84 -31.25 3.67
C LEU A 98 1.91 -32.71 3.24
N SER A 99 2.45 -32.99 2.04
CA SER A 99 2.64 -34.36 1.55
C SER A 99 3.58 -35.17 2.45
N ARG A 100 4.71 -34.58 2.90
CA ARG A 100 5.64 -35.22 3.81
C ARG A 100 4.99 -35.54 5.16
N ARG A 101 4.20 -34.61 5.70
CA ARG A 101 3.46 -34.84 6.95
C ARG A 101 2.43 -35.96 6.84
N LEU A 102 1.76 -36.07 5.68
CA LEU A 102 0.78 -37.12 5.44
C LEU A 102 1.43 -38.50 5.28
N ASP A 103 2.63 -38.59 4.68
CA ASP A 103 3.34 -39.86 4.48
C ASP A 103 3.87 -40.46 5.81
N VAL A 104 4.14 -39.63 6.82
CA VAL A 104 4.65 -40.07 8.14
C VAL A 104 3.59 -40.86 8.95
N ASP A 105 2.30 -40.60 8.74
CA ASP A 105 1.22 -41.25 9.50
C ASP A 105 0.94 -42.71 9.05
N VAL A 106 1.55 -43.15 7.95
CA VAL A 106 1.33 -44.50 7.40
C VAL A 106 2.33 -45.55 7.93
N LYS A 107 3.41 -45.15 8.61
CA LYS A 107 4.50 -46.09 8.98
C LYS A 107 4.97 -46.12 10.43
N GLY A 108 4.36 -45.40 11.37
CA GLY A 108 4.88 -45.37 12.74
C GLY A 108 3.82 -45.11 13.79
N GLY A 109 2.97 -46.10 14.05
CA GLY A 109 2.19 -46.16 15.28
C GLY A 109 3.12 -46.38 16.48
N ASP A 110 3.66 -45.30 17.03
CA ASP A 110 4.10 -45.23 18.42
C ASP A 110 3.98 -43.77 18.87
N VAL A 111 2.74 -43.32 19.01
CA VAL A 111 2.44 -42.04 19.65
C VAL A 111 2.75 -42.23 21.13
N ASP A 112 3.91 -41.74 21.57
CA ASP A 112 4.31 -41.66 22.97
C ASP A 112 3.14 -41.07 23.78
N LEU A 113 2.51 -41.88 24.64
CA LEU A 113 1.26 -41.59 25.35
C LEU A 113 1.32 -40.31 26.22
N GLY A 114 2.52 -39.74 26.42
CA GLY A 114 2.77 -38.49 27.12
C GLY A 114 2.98 -37.25 26.25
N GLN A 115 3.21 -37.39 24.95
CA GLN A 115 3.38 -36.24 24.04
C GLN A 115 2.05 -35.87 23.41
N LYS A 116 1.33 -35.00 24.12
CA LYS A 116 0.15 -34.33 23.59
C LYS A 116 0.58 -33.01 22.94
N ASN A 117 -0.12 -32.57 21.90
CA ASN A 117 0.13 -31.27 21.31
C ASN A 117 -0.05 -30.18 22.39
N LEU A 118 0.70 -29.07 22.34
CA LEU A 118 0.55 -27.94 23.26
C LEU A 118 -0.91 -27.45 23.36
N PHE A 119 -1.69 -27.67 22.30
CA PHE A 119 -3.12 -27.35 22.24
C PHE A 119 -4.03 -28.40 22.91
N ASP A 120 -3.60 -29.64 23.07
CA ASP A 120 -4.35 -30.71 23.77
C ASP A 120 -4.31 -30.56 25.30
N CYS A 121 -3.38 -29.74 25.81
CA CYS A 121 -3.29 -29.37 27.23
C CYS A 121 -4.29 -28.27 27.60
N PHE A 122 -4.90 -27.61 26.60
CA PHE A 122 -6.02 -26.72 26.83
C PHE A 122 -7.30 -27.52 26.70
N ASP A 123 -7.69 -28.13 27.81
CA ASP A 123 -9.08 -28.45 28.06
C ASP A 123 -9.84 -27.12 28.04
N ILE A 124 -10.35 -26.72 26.87
CA ILE A 124 -11.46 -25.76 26.74
C ILE A 124 -12.73 -26.47 27.26
N ILE A 125 -12.64 -27.05 28.45
CA ILE A 125 -13.76 -27.51 29.23
C ILE A 125 -14.46 -26.23 29.65
N GLN A 126 -15.52 -25.90 28.92
CA GLN A 126 -16.88 -26.17 29.39
C GLN A 126 -17.15 -25.79 30.86
N ARG A 127 -16.46 -24.78 31.39
CA ARG A 127 -16.70 -24.21 32.71
C ARG A 127 -17.10 -22.74 32.52
N GLY A 128 -18.25 -22.53 31.87
CA GLY A 128 -19.02 -21.29 32.10
C GLY A 128 -19.67 -20.60 30.91
N LEU A 129 -19.52 -21.05 29.65
CA LEU A 129 -20.32 -20.49 28.55
C LEU A 129 -21.41 -21.48 28.16
N ASN A 130 -22.57 -21.32 28.80
CA ASN A 130 -23.85 -21.84 28.31
C ASN A 130 -24.25 -21.07 27.03
N ILE A 131 -23.52 -21.25 25.93
CA ILE A 131 -24.05 -20.97 24.61
C ILE A 131 -24.56 -22.31 24.12
N SER A 132 -25.85 -22.54 24.35
CA SER A 132 -26.62 -23.65 23.84
C SER A 132 -26.34 -23.84 22.36
N SER A 133 -25.58 -24.89 22.07
CA SER A 133 -25.53 -25.56 20.79
C SER A 133 -26.91 -26.12 20.49
N ASP A 134 -27.65 -25.45 19.62
CA ASP A 134 -28.69 -26.12 18.86
C ASP A 134 -28.60 -25.70 17.39
N SER A 135 -28.81 -26.69 16.52
CA SER A 135 -28.96 -26.63 15.07
C SER A 135 -27.70 -26.58 14.18
N THR A 136 -27.16 -27.79 13.98
CA THR A 136 -26.83 -28.45 12.68
C THR A 136 -25.74 -27.90 11.75
N PRO A 137 -24.82 -28.78 11.25
CA PRO A 137 -23.93 -28.48 10.14
C PRO A 137 -24.65 -28.76 8.82
N ASP A 138 -24.90 -27.74 8.01
CA ASP A 138 -24.97 -27.80 6.54
C ASP A 138 -25.59 -26.50 5.99
N SER A 139 -24.73 -25.55 5.61
CA SER A 139 -25.03 -24.58 4.53
C SER A 139 -23.74 -23.86 4.11
N PRO A 140 -23.35 -23.89 2.82
CA PRO A 140 -22.13 -23.24 2.33
C PRO A 140 -22.28 -21.75 2.01
N TYR A 141 -23.34 -21.07 2.46
CA TYR A 141 -23.50 -19.63 2.27
C TYR A 141 -24.16 -19.00 3.49
N SER A 142 -23.34 -18.46 4.40
CA SER A 142 -23.81 -17.43 5.32
C SER A 142 -22.62 -16.52 5.67
N SER A 143 -22.48 -15.48 4.86
CA SER A 143 -21.73 -14.26 5.14
C SER A 143 -22.37 -13.55 6.32
N ASN A 144 -21.94 -13.90 7.53
CA ASN A 144 -22.11 -13.09 8.73
C ASN A 144 -20.77 -13.11 9.47
N GLU A 145 -20.11 -11.97 9.43
CA GLU A 145 -18.92 -11.62 10.20
C GLU A 145 -19.27 -11.61 11.69
N CYS A 146 -19.41 -12.79 12.28
CA CYS A 146 -19.01 -12.96 13.67
C CYS A 146 -17.50 -13.12 13.60
N GLU A 147 -16.80 -11.99 13.54
CA GLU A 147 -15.37 -11.92 13.84
C GLU A 147 -15.23 -12.41 15.28
N GLU A 148 -15.05 -13.72 15.41
CA GLU A 148 -14.72 -14.38 16.65
C GLU A 148 -13.47 -13.66 17.14
N PHE A 149 -13.62 -12.79 18.15
CA PHE A 149 -12.54 -11.97 18.70
C PHE A 149 -11.38 -12.91 18.98
N HIS A 150 -10.44 -12.95 18.04
CA HIS A 150 -9.27 -13.79 18.17
C HIS A 150 -8.59 -13.32 19.47
N PRO A 151 -8.05 -14.20 20.32
CA PRO A 151 -7.40 -13.77 21.55
C PRO A 151 -6.28 -12.74 21.30
N ALA A 152 -5.69 -12.74 20.09
CA ALA A 152 -4.77 -11.69 19.64
C ALA A 152 -5.45 -10.34 19.30
N GLY A 153 -6.75 -10.31 19.01
CA GLY A 153 -7.57 -9.13 18.76
C GLY A 153 -7.51 -8.11 19.92
N MET A 154 -7.36 -8.61 21.14
CA MET A 154 -7.19 -7.76 22.33
C MET A 154 -5.83 -7.04 22.34
N LEU A 155 -4.80 -7.65 21.75
CA LEU A 155 -3.47 -7.05 21.61
C LEU A 155 -3.38 -6.14 20.38
N THR A 156 -4.06 -6.48 19.29
CA THR A 156 -4.11 -5.63 18.08
C THR A 156 -4.92 -4.35 18.32
N ASN A 157 -5.93 -4.39 19.18
CA ASN A 157 -6.67 -3.18 19.59
C ASN A 157 -5.86 -2.25 20.52
N LEU A 158 -4.71 -2.72 21.03
CA LEU A 158 -3.77 -1.87 21.77
C LEU A 158 -2.71 -1.25 20.85
N LEU A 159 -2.70 -1.60 19.56
CA LEU A 159 -1.88 -0.91 18.58
C LEU A 159 -2.59 0.40 18.20
N PRO A 160 -1.84 1.49 17.96
CA PRO A 160 -2.43 2.74 17.49
C PRO A 160 -3.32 2.46 16.28
N SER A 161 -4.54 3.01 16.27
CA SER A 161 -5.49 2.85 15.17
C SER A 161 -4.97 3.52 13.89
N GLY A 162 -4.10 2.80 13.17
CA GLY A 162 -3.48 3.23 11.93
C GLY A 162 -2.90 2.02 11.18
N GLU A 163 -2.84 2.13 9.85
CA GLU A 163 -2.25 1.16 8.93
C GLU A 163 -0.72 1.12 9.09
N THR A 164 -0.21 0.76 10.27
CA THR A 164 1.22 0.59 10.52
C THR A 164 1.59 -0.86 10.24
N ASP A 165 2.09 -1.11 9.03
CA ASP A 165 2.65 -2.42 8.64
C ASP A 165 3.98 -2.70 9.37
N ASP A 166 4.58 -1.69 10.01
CA ASP A 166 5.77 -1.84 10.83
C ASP A 166 5.41 -2.14 12.30
N PRO A 167 5.59 -3.39 12.76
CA PRO A 167 5.31 -3.76 14.14
C PRO A 167 6.25 -3.09 15.14
N PHE A 168 7.46 -2.68 14.72
CA PHE A 168 8.41 -2.02 15.60
C PHE A 168 7.98 -0.58 15.88
N LEU A 169 7.59 0.16 14.84
CA LEU A 169 6.99 1.48 14.97
C LEU A 169 5.76 1.45 15.89
N ALA A 170 4.88 0.45 15.74
CA ALA A 170 3.68 0.34 16.57
C ALA A 170 4.02 0.13 18.07
N ILE A 171 5.03 -0.70 18.36
CA ILE A 171 5.51 -0.94 19.73
C ILE A 171 6.16 0.32 20.30
N THR A 172 7.00 1.00 19.52
CA THR A 172 7.68 2.23 19.94
C THR A 172 6.68 3.35 20.19
N ALA A 173 5.70 3.53 19.29
CA ALA A 173 4.59 4.47 19.47
C ALA A 173 3.78 4.19 20.74
N GLN A 174 3.47 2.92 21.01
CA GLN A 174 2.80 2.54 22.25
C GLN A 174 3.64 2.87 23.49
N HIS A 175 4.96 2.66 23.43
CA HIS A 175 5.87 3.02 24.52
C HIS A 175 5.94 4.54 24.75
N VAL A 176 5.94 5.34 23.68
CA VAL A 176 5.87 6.81 23.76
C VAL A 176 4.58 7.25 24.46
N LEU A 177 3.42 6.72 24.04
CA LEU A 177 2.12 7.04 24.66
C LEU A 177 2.09 6.71 26.16
N LEU A 178 2.57 5.53 26.54
CA LEU A 178 2.61 5.11 27.94
C LEU A 178 3.55 5.98 28.78
N GLN A 179 4.67 6.41 28.18
CA GLN A 179 5.61 7.30 28.86
C GLN A 179 5.02 8.70 29.03
N ILE A 180 4.36 9.26 28.00
CA ILE A 180 3.65 10.55 28.10
C ILE A 180 2.57 10.47 29.18
N GLY A 181 1.74 9.42 29.17
CA GLY A 181 0.71 9.22 30.19
C GLY A 181 1.26 9.20 31.61
N ARG A 182 2.38 8.48 31.82
CA ARG A 182 3.07 8.45 33.12
C ARG A 182 3.62 9.81 33.54
N LEU A 183 4.27 10.53 32.61
CA LEU A 183 4.81 11.87 32.88
C LEU A 183 3.70 12.88 33.18
N MET A 184 2.54 12.77 32.54
CA MET A 184 1.38 13.62 32.86
C MET A 184 0.82 13.34 34.27
N GLU A 185 0.82 12.08 34.72
CA GLU A 185 0.39 11.70 36.07
C GLU A 185 1.38 12.15 37.16
N GLU A 186 2.68 12.09 36.87
CA GLU A 186 3.76 12.42 37.81
C GLU A 186 4.08 13.93 37.84
N ASN A 187 4.00 14.63 36.70
CA ASN A 187 4.65 15.91 36.46
C ASN A 187 3.71 16.95 35.79
N VAL A 188 2.81 17.57 36.58
CA VAL A 188 2.03 18.78 36.22
C VAL A 188 1.35 18.73 34.82
N GLY A 189 0.96 17.54 34.35
CA GLY A 189 0.20 17.36 33.12
C GLY A 189 0.92 17.65 31.80
N VAL A 190 2.25 17.66 31.76
CA VAL A 190 3.03 17.85 30.52
C VAL A 190 4.18 16.84 30.40
N ALA A 191 4.53 16.45 29.17
CA ALA A 191 5.62 15.51 28.91
C ALA A 191 6.69 16.15 27.99
N PRO A 192 7.85 16.59 28.53
CA PRO A 192 8.95 17.10 27.72
C PRO A 192 9.66 15.98 26.96
N ALA A 193 10.10 16.27 25.73
CA ALA A 193 10.75 15.31 24.84
C ALA A 193 11.98 14.67 25.50
N GLU A 194 12.84 15.46 26.14
CA GLU A 194 14.06 14.96 26.77
C GLU A 194 13.79 13.82 27.77
N GLU A 195 12.71 13.91 28.56
CA GLU A 195 12.34 12.85 29.51
C GLU A 195 11.76 11.62 28.82
N ILE A 196 11.11 11.79 27.67
CA ILE A 196 10.63 10.70 26.82
C ILE A 196 11.83 9.96 26.21
N PHE A 197 12.77 10.70 25.59
CA PHE A 197 13.99 10.14 25.01
C PHE A 197 14.84 9.41 26.04
N ASN A 198 15.10 10.03 27.20
CA ASN A 198 15.90 9.40 28.25
C ASN A 198 15.32 8.05 28.69
N HIS A 199 14.00 7.98 28.89
CA HIS A 199 13.34 6.75 29.35
C HIS A 199 13.28 5.65 28.28
N LEU A 200 13.14 6.02 27.01
CA LEU A 200 13.12 5.07 25.90
C LEU A 200 14.54 4.60 25.52
N ASN A 201 15.54 5.48 25.64
CA ASN A 201 16.95 5.13 25.50
C ASN A 201 17.42 4.12 26.56
N GLU A 202 16.95 4.24 27.81
CA GLU A 202 17.19 3.22 28.84
C GLU A 202 16.68 1.81 28.45
N ARG A 203 15.68 1.76 27.56
CA ARG A 203 15.11 0.52 27.01
C ARG A 203 15.75 0.08 25.70
N GLN A 204 16.86 0.71 25.29
CA GLN A 204 17.60 0.41 24.05
C GLN A 204 16.78 0.67 22.78
N ILE A 205 15.90 1.67 22.81
CA ILE A 205 15.22 2.19 21.62
C ILE A 205 16.05 3.35 21.10
N GLU A 206 16.42 3.34 19.82
CA GLU A 206 17.25 4.37 19.20
C GLU A 206 16.48 5.69 19.03
N ASP A 207 17.18 6.84 19.06
CA ASP A 207 16.57 8.16 18.94
C ASP A 207 15.77 8.33 17.63
N GLU A 208 16.21 7.72 16.54
CA GLU A 208 15.54 7.80 15.23
C GLU A 208 14.14 7.15 15.27
N GLU A 209 14.01 6.03 15.98
CA GLU A 209 12.78 5.27 16.15
C GLU A 209 11.80 5.98 17.08
N ILE A 210 12.33 6.65 18.11
CA ILE A 210 11.53 7.49 19.01
C ILE A 210 10.98 8.70 18.23
N ASN A 211 11.80 9.34 17.41
CA ASN A 211 11.38 10.45 16.56
C ASN A 211 10.32 10.02 15.54
N GLU A 212 10.50 8.89 14.88
CA GLU A 212 9.52 8.35 13.93
C GLU A 212 8.19 8.07 14.63
N ALA A 213 8.23 7.45 15.81
CA ALA A 213 7.04 7.18 16.62
C ALA A 213 6.32 8.46 17.07
N ILE A 214 7.04 9.50 17.51
CA ILE A 214 6.44 10.79 17.88
C ILE A 214 5.77 11.43 16.66
N ASN A 215 6.45 11.47 15.52
CA ASN A 215 5.89 12.01 14.28
C ASN A 215 4.64 11.25 13.84
N PHE A 216 4.68 9.92 13.93
CA PHE A 216 3.55 9.06 13.63
C PHE A 216 2.34 9.36 14.55
N LEU A 217 2.57 9.50 15.85
CA LEU A 217 1.52 9.81 16.82
C LEU A 217 0.94 11.23 16.64
N LEU A 218 1.78 12.21 16.28
CA LEU A 218 1.33 13.56 15.93
C LEU A 218 0.46 13.54 14.66
N LEU A 219 0.86 12.77 13.65
CA LEU A 219 0.10 12.62 12.40
C LEU A 219 -1.25 11.96 12.63
N GLN A 220 -1.31 10.94 13.49
CA GLN A 220 -2.55 10.26 13.88
C GLN A 220 -3.44 11.14 14.77
N GLY A 221 -2.87 12.16 15.43
CA GLY A 221 -3.57 13.02 16.38
C GLY A 221 -3.68 12.43 17.79
N SER A 222 -2.98 11.33 18.06
CA SER A 222 -2.97 10.66 19.38
C SER A 222 -2.19 11.47 20.43
N ILE A 223 -1.27 12.33 20.01
CA ILE A 223 -0.55 13.28 20.85
C ILE A 223 -0.59 14.67 20.21
N ILE A 224 -0.45 15.70 21.04
CA ILE A 224 -0.45 17.10 20.62
C ILE A 224 0.79 17.79 21.19
N GLU A 225 1.48 18.55 20.35
CA GLU A 225 2.57 19.44 20.76
C GLU A 225 2.00 20.80 21.18
N ILE A 226 2.27 21.23 22.42
CA ILE A 226 1.78 22.52 22.95
C ILE A 226 2.84 23.62 22.79
N ASP A 227 4.10 23.26 22.92
CA ASP A 227 5.27 24.14 22.84
C ASP A 227 6.47 23.33 22.33
N GLU A 228 7.58 24.00 21.99
CA GLU A 228 8.79 23.34 21.47
C GLU A 228 9.19 22.16 22.36
N ASP A 229 9.15 20.95 21.80
CA ASP A 229 9.51 19.70 22.48
C ASP A 229 8.67 19.35 23.72
N ILE A 230 7.42 19.85 23.80
CA ILE A 230 6.48 19.55 24.91
C ILE A 230 5.18 18.94 24.36
N PHE A 231 4.90 17.70 24.80
CA PHE A 231 3.77 16.90 24.33
C PHE A 231 2.74 16.63 25.42
N ILE A 232 1.49 16.48 25.00
CA ILE A 232 0.37 15.94 25.79
C ILE A 232 -0.37 14.86 25.00
N LEU A 233 -1.17 14.04 25.69
CA LEU A 233 -2.11 13.14 25.02
C LEU A 233 -3.21 13.96 24.34
N GLY A 234 -3.58 13.58 23.12
CA GLY A 234 -4.76 14.12 22.46
C GLY A 234 -6.03 13.59 23.13
N ASP A 235 -7.00 14.46 23.38
CA ASP A 235 -8.36 14.03 23.73
C ASP A 235 -9.03 13.50 22.46
N GLU A 236 -9.55 12.26 22.48
CA GLU A 236 -10.45 11.73 21.43
C GLU A 236 -11.71 12.60 21.25
#